data_AF-A0AAN4WJ05-F1
#
_entry.id   AF-A0AAN4WJ05-F1
#
_cell.length_a   1.000
_cell.length_b   1.000
_cell.length_c   1.000
_cell.angle_alpha   90.00
_cell.angle_beta   90.00
_cell.angle_gamma   90.00
#
_symmetry.space_group_name_H-M   'P 1'
#
loop_
_entity.id
_entity.type
_entity.pdbx_description
1 polymer ?
#
loop_
_entity_poly.entity_id
_entity_poly.type
_entity_poly.pdbx_seq_one_letter_code
_entity_poly.pdbx_strand_id
1 'polypeptide(L)'
;MRQILIFLGIVLLCWSCEEDKLDLYKGSDSIYFCYPKLTSEVSNVYMDTTVFSFAMYNVPDTIVRLSVRALGDMVDCDRAFKVKVESATAVAGTNYDELQSEYILPKDSVYGEIPIHIYREGLGDATVSIELRLVSNEYFLQNIPQKIVDKDTIDVTRHVLMFTSKLTKPSMWMESFLGYFSEAKFNFFNQEMGFEATDWFSSDNEIKSSICNKQTDILKMKIKSK
;
A
#
# COMPACT_ATOMS: atom_id res chain seq x y z
N MET A 1 1.71 71.10 -13.18
CA MET A 1 2.06 69.98 -12.27
C MET A 1 0.97 68.90 -12.12
N ARG A 2 -0.29 69.15 -12.49
CA ARG A 2 -1.40 68.16 -12.36
C ARG A 2 -1.49 67.12 -13.50
N GLN A 3 -0.85 67.38 -14.66
CA GLN A 3 -0.90 66.46 -15.81
C GLN A 3 0.27 65.44 -15.86
N ILE A 4 1.36 65.72 -15.15
CA ILE A 4 2.51 64.79 -15.04
C ILE A 4 2.19 63.61 -14.10
N LEU A 5 1.36 63.84 -13.08
CA LEU A 5 0.90 62.81 -12.15
C LEU A 5 -0.05 61.78 -12.79
N ILE A 6 -0.74 62.14 -13.87
CA ILE A 6 -1.66 61.24 -14.58
C ILE A 6 -0.89 60.29 -15.52
N PHE A 7 0.19 60.75 -16.13
CA PHE A 7 1.05 59.91 -16.97
C PHE A 7 1.86 58.89 -16.18
N LEU A 8 2.26 59.21 -14.94
CA LEU A 8 2.99 58.28 -14.07
C LEU A 8 2.10 57.15 -13.53
N GLY A 9 0.79 57.38 -13.40
CA GLY A 9 -0.17 56.36 -12.96
C GLY A 9 -0.53 55.32 -14.03
N ILE A 10 -0.39 55.65 -15.31
CA ILE A 10 -0.76 54.76 -16.42
C ILE A 10 0.39 53.79 -16.79
N VAL A 11 1.64 54.18 -16.56
CA VAL A 11 2.82 53.33 -16.83
C VAL A 11 2.95 52.17 -15.82
N LEU A 12 2.37 52.32 -14.63
CA LEU A 12 2.40 51.31 -13.55
C LEU A 12 1.37 50.17 -13.71
N LEU A 13 0.48 50.23 -14.70
CA LEU A 13 -0.54 49.19 -14.94
C LEU A 13 -0.15 48.17 -16.01
N CYS A 14 1.04 48.29 -16.61
CA CYS A 14 1.52 47.35 -17.64
C CYS A 14 2.45 46.24 -17.10
N TRP A 15 2.67 46.16 -15.79
CA TRP A 15 3.18 44.94 -15.16
C TRP A 15 2.02 43.99 -14.85
N SER A 16 1.33 43.55 -15.92
CA SER A 16 0.63 42.28 -15.84
C SER A 16 1.73 41.23 -15.80
N CYS A 17 1.98 40.70 -14.60
CA CYS A 17 2.75 39.49 -14.43
C CYS A 17 2.05 38.43 -15.29
N GLU A 18 2.63 38.09 -16.43
CA GLU A 18 2.20 36.94 -17.20
C GLU A 18 2.42 35.75 -16.26
N GLU A 19 1.32 35.18 -15.75
CA GLU A 19 1.39 33.92 -15.02
C GLU A 19 2.04 32.93 -15.99
N ASP A 20 3.32 32.63 -15.76
CA ASP A 20 3.99 31.52 -16.39
C ASP A 20 3.06 30.32 -16.21
N LYS A 21 2.38 29.95 -17.30
CA LYS A 21 1.65 28.70 -17.36
C LYS A 21 2.73 27.67 -17.13
N LEU A 22 2.81 27.17 -15.90
CA LEU A 22 3.64 26.03 -15.55
C LEU A 22 3.31 24.99 -16.62
N ASP A 23 4.28 24.74 -17.51
CA ASP A 23 4.15 23.72 -18.52
C ASP A 23 3.78 22.44 -17.76
N LEU A 24 2.50 22.04 -17.86
CA LEU A 24 2.03 20.79 -17.31
C LEU A 24 2.97 19.74 -17.89
N TYR A 25 3.65 19.04 -17.00
CA TYR A 25 4.71 18.09 -17.31
C TYR A 25 4.34 17.24 -18.54
N LYS A 26 4.98 17.52 -19.68
CA LYS A 26 4.86 16.76 -20.94
C LYS A 26 5.87 15.61 -21.00
N GLY A 27 6.19 15.01 -19.87
CA GLY A 27 7.02 13.82 -19.85
C GLY A 27 6.16 12.58 -20.08
N SER A 28 6.76 11.54 -20.66
CA SER A 28 6.17 10.20 -20.74
C SER A 28 5.71 9.73 -19.36
N ASP A 29 4.47 9.24 -19.28
CA ASP A 29 3.84 8.76 -18.06
C ASP A 29 4.73 7.73 -17.36
N SER A 30 4.80 7.80 -16.03
CA SER A 30 5.49 6.79 -15.21
C SER A 30 4.46 5.97 -14.46
N ILE A 31 4.75 4.70 -14.18
CA ILE A 31 3.89 3.84 -13.38
C ILE A 31 4.66 3.29 -12.19
N TYR A 32 4.03 3.30 -11.01
CA TYR A 32 4.66 2.90 -9.75
C TYR A 32 3.70 2.09 -8.88
N PHE A 33 4.25 1.32 -7.93
CA PHE A 33 3.46 0.58 -6.96
C PHE A 33 2.83 1.51 -5.91
N CYS A 34 1.57 1.25 -5.58
CA CYS A 34 0.90 1.90 -4.46
C CYS A 34 1.28 1.21 -3.16
N TYR A 35 1.99 1.92 -2.27
CA TYR A 35 2.35 1.37 -0.97
C TYR A 35 1.22 1.55 0.06
N PRO A 36 0.92 0.52 0.88
CA PRO A 36 0.05 0.69 2.01
C PRO A 36 0.67 1.67 3.00
N LYS A 37 -0.08 2.72 3.37
CA LYS A 37 0.31 3.61 4.47
C LYS A 37 0.05 2.89 5.79
N LEU A 38 1.08 2.67 6.60
CA LEU A 38 0.86 2.37 8.01
C LEU A 38 0.47 3.67 8.72
N THR A 39 -0.81 3.82 9.06
CA THR A 39 -1.27 4.91 9.91
C THR A 39 -0.98 4.56 11.37
N SER A 40 0.28 4.69 11.80
CA SER A 40 0.56 4.91 13.22
C SER A 40 0.77 6.42 13.41
N GLU A 41 0.26 6.99 14.51
CA GLU A 41 0.40 8.42 14.84
C GLU A 41 1.86 8.89 14.96
N VAL A 42 2.83 7.99 14.82
CA VAL A 42 4.26 8.25 15.05
C VAL A 42 5.12 8.08 13.80
N SER A 43 4.63 7.50 12.70
CA SER A 43 5.44 7.39 11.46
C SER A 43 4.63 7.03 10.21
N ASN A 44 4.73 7.87 9.16
CA ASN A 44 4.26 7.55 7.80
C ASN A 44 5.24 6.59 7.10
N VAL A 45 5.42 5.37 7.62
CA VAL A 45 6.29 4.39 6.96
C VAL A 45 5.53 3.79 5.78
N TYR A 46 6.07 4.00 4.58
CA TYR A 46 5.64 3.32 3.37
C TYR A 46 6.42 2.01 3.32
N MET A 47 5.71 0.88 3.30
CA MET A 47 6.35 -0.42 3.19
C MET A 47 6.29 -0.88 1.75
N ASP A 48 7.46 -1.18 1.17
CA ASP A 48 7.61 -1.79 -0.15
C ASP A 48 7.20 -3.28 -0.18
N THR A 49 6.59 -3.74 0.91
CA THR A 49 6.29 -5.14 1.16
C THR A 49 4.84 -5.29 1.64
N THR A 50 4.06 -6.08 0.91
CA THR A 50 2.76 -6.60 1.35
C THR A 50 2.95 -7.96 2.00
N VAL A 51 2.41 -8.15 3.20
CA VAL A 51 2.47 -9.44 3.91
C VAL A 51 1.07 -10.03 3.98
N PHE A 52 0.90 -11.25 3.50
CA PHE A 52 -0.32 -12.04 3.63
C PHE A 52 -0.08 -13.27 4.52
N SER A 53 -1.03 -13.58 5.40
CA SER A 53 -0.96 -14.79 6.22
C SER A 53 -2.22 -15.63 6.07
N PHE A 54 -2.06 -16.89 5.67
CA PHE A 54 -3.15 -17.87 5.63
C PHE A 54 -3.62 -18.30 7.02
N ALA A 55 -2.87 -18.02 8.09
CA ALA A 55 -3.39 -18.22 9.45
C ALA A 55 -4.53 -17.24 9.77
N MET A 56 -4.59 -16.11 9.08
CA MET A 56 -5.61 -15.08 9.29
C MET A 56 -6.92 -15.37 8.55
N TYR A 57 -6.84 -16.08 7.43
CA TYR A 57 -7.98 -16.40 6.57
C TYR A 57 -7.88 -17.91 6.31
N ASN A 58 -8.75 -18.70 6.91
CA ASN A 58 -8.70 -20.17 6.84
C ASN A 58 -9.14 -20.68 5.45
N VAL A 59 -8.43 -20.28 4.41
CA VAL A 59 -8.66 -20.58 3.00
C VAL A 59 -7.45 -21.32 2.41
N PRO A 60 -7.66 -22.22 1.43
CA PRO A 60 -6.56 -22.94 0.77
C PRO A 60 -5.76 -22.06 -0.20
N ASP A 61 -6.38 -21.02 -0.75
CA ASP A 61 -5.80 -20.10 -1.72
C ASP A 61 -6.49 -18.73 -1.64
N THR A 62 -5.89 -17.71 -2.27
CA THR A 62 -6.50 -16.39 -2.45
C THR A 62 -5.80 -15.58 -3.54
N ILE A 63 -6.46 -14.51 -4.01
CA ILE A 63 -5.87 -13.53 -4.93
C ILE A 63 -5.48 -12.27 -4.15
N VAL A 64 -4.18 -12.01 -4.06
CA VAL A 64 -3.65 -10.74 -3.54
C VAL A 64 -3.52 -9.76 -4.71
N ARG A 65 -4.17 -8.59 -4.60
CA ARG A 65 -4.15 -7.54 -5.63
C ARG A 65 -3.15 -6.46 -5.24
N LEU A 66 -2.03 -6.39 -5.94
CA LEU A 66 -1.08 -5.29 -5.79
C LEU A 66 -1.52 -4.13 -6.69
N SER A 67 -1.76 -2.97 -6.09
CA SER A 67 -2.20 -1.80 -6.85
C SER A 67 -0.99 -1.04 -7.42
N VAL A 68 -1.14 -0.57 -8.65
CA VAL A 68 -0.21 0.35 -9.32
C VAL A 68 -0.93 1.65 -9.66
N ARG A 69 -0.16 2.72 -9.83
CA ARG A 69 -0.66 4.02 -10.23
C ARG A 69 0.19 4.66 -11.31
N ALA A 70 -0.47 5.15 -12.35
CA ALA A 70 0.15 6.00 -13.35
C ALA A 70 0.27 7.44 -12.84
N LEU A 71 1.39 8.07 -13.16
CA LEU A 71 1.61 9.49 -13.03
C LEU A 71 1.20 10.18 -14.34
N GLY A 72 0.38 11.22 -14.22
CA GLY A 72 -0.17 11.94 -15.35
C GLY A 72 -1.69 11.94 -15.30
N ASP A 73 -2.29 12.36 -16.41
CA ASP A 73 -3.74 12.41 -16.58
C ASP A 73 -4.32 11.05 -16.99
N MET A 74 -5.64 10.94 -16.87
CA MET A 74 -6.38 9.81 -17.42
C MET A 74 -6.33 9.86 -18.94
N VAL A 75 -6.23 8.69 -19.57
CA VAL A 75 -6.18 8.53 -21.03
C VAL A 75 -7.38 7.70 -21.46
N ASP A 76 -7.99 8.02 -22.61
CA ASP A 76 -9.21 7.40 -23.13
C ASP A 76 -9.02 6.02 -23.78
N CYS A 77 -7.85 5.39 -23.56
CA CYS A 77 -7.52 4.06 -24.05
C CYS A 77 -6.84 3.20 -22.97
N ASP A 78 -7.02 1.88 -23.09
CA ASP A 78 -6.34 0.90 -22.23
C ASP A 78 -4.85 0.90 -22.55
N ARG A 79 -4.02 0.88 -21.49
CA ARG A 79 -2.56 0.90 -21.62
C ARG A 79 -1.96 -0.31 -20.90
N ALA A 80 -1.17 -1.10 -21.61
CA ALA A 80 -0.44 -2.19 -20.99
C ALA A 80 0.73 -1.65 -20.15
N PHE A 81 1.03 -2.27 -19.02
CA PHE A 81 2.24 -2.05 -18.25
C PHE A 81 2.97 -3.37 -18.01
N LYS A 82 4.30 -3.32 -18.02
CA LYS A 82 5.16 -4.50 -17.87
C LYS A 82 5.60 -4.70 -16.43
N VAL A 83 5.55 -5.95 -15.99
CA VAL A 83 6.10 -6.39 -14.71
C VAL A 83 6.95 -7.63 -14.91
N LYS A 84 8.04 -7.74 -14.16
CA LYS A 84 8.86 -8.95 -14.09
C LYS A 84 9.02 -9.39 -12.64
N VAL A 85 9.18 -10.69 -12.45
CA VAL A 85 9.72 -11.24 -11.20
C VAL A 85 11.22 -10.99 -11.21
N GLU A 86 11.70 -10.18 -10.27
CA GLU A 86 13.13 -9.89 -10.09
C GLU A 86 13.81 -10.97 -9.24
N SER A 87 13.14 -11.41 -8.18
CA SER A 87 13.57 -12.53 -7.34
C SER A 87 12.35 -13.21 -6.72
N ALA A 88 12.46 -14.49 -6.39
CA ALA A 88 11.41 -15.19 -5.65
C ALA A 88 12.01 -16.30 -4.78
N THR A 89 11.51 -16.42 -3.56
CA THR A 89 11.69 -17.62 -2.73
C THR A 89 10.49 -18.54 -2.84
N ALA A 90 9.33 -18.00 -3.28
CA ALA A 90 8.17 -18.79 -3.66
C ALA A 90 8.39 -19.47 -5.02
N VAL A 91 7.83 -20.68 -5.19
CA VAL A 91 7.93 -21.47 -6.42
C VAL A 91 6.69 -21.27 -7.29
N ALA A 92 6.85 -20.81 -8.53
CA ALA A 92 5.76 -20.67 -9.49
C ALA A 92 5.16 -22.05 -9.84
N GLY A 93 3.84 -22.12 -10.00
CA GLY A 93 3.09 -23.37 -10.17
C GLY A 93 2.86 -24.18 -8.90
N THR A 94 3.51 -23.81 -7.79
CA THR A 94 3.34 -24.47 -6.47
C THR A 94 2.79 -23.51 -5.43
N ASN A 95 3.48 -22.39 -5.18
CA ASN A 95 3.09 -21.41 -4.18
C ASN A 95 2.26 -20.26 -4.77
N TYR A 96 2.36 -20.04 -6.08
CA TYR A 96 1.59 -19.03 -6.81
C TYR A 96 1.52 -19.37 -8.30
N ASP A 97 0.52 -18.84 -9.02
CA ASP A 97 0.42 -18.99 -10.47
C ASP A 97 1.53 -18.22 -11.20
N GLU A 98 1.96 -18.70 -12.38
CA GLU A 98 2.87 -17.93 -13.22
C GLU A 98 2.28 -16.55 -13.56
N LEU A 99 3.08 -15.50 -13.36
CA LEU A 99 2.65 -14.13 -13.61
C LEU A 99 2.71 -13.80 -15.09
N GLN A 100 1.73 -13.03 -15.55
CA GLN A 100 1.77 -12.39 -16.86
C GLN A 100 2.91 -11.36 -16.90
N SER A 101 3.53 -11.20 -18.08
CA SER A 101 4.53 -10.16 -18.29
C SER A 101 3.93 -8.76 -18.41
N GLU A 102 2.63 -8.68 -18.72
CA GLU A 102 1.88 -7.45 -18.96
C GLU A 102 0.50 -7.51 -18.30
N TYR A 103 0.07 -6.36 -17.77
CA TYR A 103 -1.26 -6.15 -17.20
C TYR A 103 -1.83 -4.84 -17.74
N ILE A 104 -3.14 -4.64 -17.58
CA ILE A 104 -3.85 -3.50 -18.16
C ILE A 104 -4.08 -2.42 -17.11
N LEU A 105 -3.68 -1.19 -17.43
CA LEU A 105 -4.23 0.03 -16.86
C LEU A 105 -5.45 0.42 -17.69
N PRO A 106 -6.68 0.33 -17.14
CA PRO A 106 -7.88 0.64 -17.91
C PRO A 106 -7.91 2.10 -18.38
N LYS A 107 -8.61 2.34 -19.49
CA LYS A 107 -8.96 3.70 -19.92
C LYS A 107 -9.68 4.45 -18.82
N ASP A 108 -9.57 5.77 -18.85
CA ASP A 108 -10.20 6.68 -17.88
C ASP A 108 -9.80 6.40 -16.42
N SER A 109 -8.67 5.70 -16.21
CA SER A 109 -8.13 5.34 -14.90
C SER A 109 -6.63 5.64 -14.81
N VAL A 110 -6.22 6.06 -13.62
CA VAL A 110 -4.80 6.13 -13.24
C VAL A 110 -4.39 4.96 -12.34
N TYR A 111 -5.31 4.03 -12.05
CA TYR A 111 -5.09 2.86 -11.20
C TYR A 111 -5.20 1.57 -12.00
N GLY A 112 -4.29 0.64 -11.69
CA GLY A 112 -4.29 -0.72 -12.20
C GLY A 112 -3.97 -1.71 -11.08
N GLU A 113 -4.09 -2.99 -11.38
CA GLU A 113 -3.85 -4.06 -10.42
C GLU A 113 -3.04 -5.20 -11.04
N ILE A 114 -2.19 -5.82 -10.23
CA ILE A 114 -1.53 -7.09 -10.50
C ILE A 114 -2.18 -8.12 -9.57
N PRO A 115 -3.14 -8.93 -10.06
CA PRO A 115 -3.70 -10.03 -9.30
C PRO A 115 -2.71 -11.19 -9.23
N ILE A 116 -2.36 -11.61 -8.01
CA ILE A 116 -1.44 -12.72 -7.75
C ILE A 116 -2.20 -13.78 -6.98
N HIS A 117 -2.46 -14.92 -7.64
CA HIS A 117 -3.08 -16.07 -7.02
C HIS A 117 -2.02 -16.85 -6.24
N ILE A 118 -2.20 -16.96 -4.93
CA ILE A 118 -1.26 -17.61 -4.00
C ILE A 118 -1.93 -18.81 -3.32
N TYR A 119 -1.14 -19.84 -3.05
CA TYR A 119 -1.59 -21.09 -2.45
C TYR A 119 -1.00 -21.28 -1.05
N ARG A 120 -1.82 -21.82 -0.14
CA ARG A 120 -1.38 -22.25 1.19
C ARG A 120 -0.57 -23.54 1.14
N GLU A 121 -0.91 -24.41 0.18
CA GLU A 121 -0.27 -25.71 0.02
C GLU A 121 1.24 -25.56 -0.22
N GLY A 122 2.02 -26.49 0.34
CA GLY A 122 3.47 -26.48 0.21
C GLY A 122 4.21 -25.42 1.03
N LEU A 123 3.51 -24.55 1.77
CA LEU A 123 4.17 -23.55 2.63
C LEU A 123 4.75 -24.14 3.92
N GLY A 124 4.05 -25.08 4.57
CA GLY A 124 4.43 -25.55 5.91
C GLY A 124 4.65 -24.38 6.87
N ASP A 125 5.82 -24.32 7.50
CA ASP A 125 6.26 -23.22 8.37
C ASP A 125 7.10 -22.15 7.64
N ALA A 126 7.16 -22.16 6.31
CA ALA A 126 7.92 -21.19 5.55
C ALA A 126 7.20 -19.84 5.47
N THR A 127 8.01 -18.79 5.32
CA THR A 127 7.57 -17.49 4.79
C THR A 127 8.30 -17.33 3.46
N VAL A 128 7.53 -17.23 2.38
CA VAL A 128 8.06 -17.09 1.03
C VAL A 128 7.69 -15.73 0.46
N SER A 129 8.36 -15.34 -0.62
CA SER A 129 8.24 -14.02 -1.22
C SER A 129 8.34 -14.05 -2.74
N ILE A 130 7.70 -13.07 -3.37
CA ILE A 130 7.81 -12.71 -4.78
C ILE A 130 8.18 -11.23 -4.83
N GLU A 131 9.33 -10.91 -5.42
CA GLU A 131 9.78 -9.56 -5.67
C GLU A 131 9.48 -9.17 -7.11
N LEU A 132 8.71 -8.10 -7.27
CA LEU A 132 8.25 -7.61 -8.56
C LEU A 132 8.89 -6.27 -8.88
N ARG A 133 9.21 -6.10 -10.17
CA ARG A 133 9.71 -4.84 -10.71
C ARG A 133 8.89 -4.41 -11.92
N LEU A 134 8.43 -3.16 -11.91
CA LEU A 134 7.85 -2.49 -13.07
C LEU A 134 8.96 -2.15 -14.08
N VAL A 135 8.69 -2.41 -15.36
CA VAL A 135 9.67 -2.23 -16.43
C VAL A 135 9.12 -1.21 -17.43
N SER A 136 10.00 -0.40 -18.01
CA SER A 136 9.61 0.55 -19.06
C SER A 136 9.02 -0.17 -20.27
N ASN A 137 8.04 0.46 -20.90
CA ASN A 137 7.48 0.08 -22.19
C ASN A 137 7.10 1.33 -23.01
N GLU A 138 6.34 1.15 -24.08
CA GLU A 138 5.90 2.23 -24.96
C GLU A 138 4.92 3.22 -24.31
N TYR A 139 4.22 2.81 -23.24
CA TYR A 139 3.26 3.65 -22.52
C TYR A 139 3.84 4.28 -21.26
N PHE A 140 4.68 3.54 -20.54
CA PHE A 140 5.18 3.91 -19.22
C PHE A 140 6.69 3.81 -19.16
N LEU A 141 7.34 4.92 -18.80
CA LEU A 141 8.77 4.93 -18.49
C LEU A 141 9.01 4.89 -16.98
N GLN A 142 10.16 4.39 -16.55
CA GLN A 142 10.58 4.39 -15.15
C GLN A 142 11.40 5.64 -14.80
N ASN A 143 10.91 6.83 -15.17
CA ASN A 143 11.62 8.10 -15.00
C ASN A 143 11.66 8.59 -13.55
N ILE A 144 10.77 8.08 -12.70
CA ILE A 144 10.69 8.42 -11.28
C ILE A 144 10.80 7.11 -10.51
N PRO A 145 11.98 6.47 -10.50
CA PRO A 145 12.13 5.20 -9.83
C PRO A 145 12.16 5.36 -8.32
N GLN A 146 12.40 6.57 -7.82
CA GLN A 146 12.57 6.86 -6.41
C GLN A 146 11.61 7.96 -5.97
N LYS A 147 11.04 7.78 -4.77
CA LYS A 147 10.26 8.81 -4.09
C LYS A 147 10.87 9.06 -2.73
N ILE A 148 11.13 10.33 -2.44
CA ILE A 148 11.53 10.77 -1.10
C ILE A 148 10.24 10.86 -0.28
N VAL A 149 10.21 10.11 0.83
CA VAL A 149 9.18 10.19 1.85
C VAL A 149 9.86 10.44 3.17
N ASP A 150 9.54 11.59 3.79
CA ASP A 150 10.18 12.06 5.02
C ASP A 150 11.71 12.14 4.88
N LYS A 151 12.44 11.16 5.44
CA LYS A 151 13.91 11.08 5.40
C LYS A 151 14.43 9.89 4.59
N ASP A 152 13.54 9.07 4.03
CA ASP A 152 13.89 7.85 3.32
C ASP A 152 13.56 7.96 1.83
N THR A 153 14.42 7.36 1.01
CA THR A 153 14.23 7.23 -0.44
C THR A 153 13.76 5.82 -0.74
N ILE A 154 12.57 5.69 -1.33
CA ILE A 154 11.94 4.40 -1.60
C ILE A 154 11.95 4.16 -3.11
N ASP A 155 12.37 2.97 -3.54
CA ASP A 155 12.23 2.52 -4.93
C ASP A 155 10.75 2.23 -5.21
N VAL A 156 10.08 3.14 -5.93
CA VAL A 156 8.63 3.05 -6.20
C VAL A 156 8.27 2.06 -7.31
N THR A 157 9.28 1.47 -7.95
CA THR A 157 9.15 0.53 -9.08
C THR A 157 9.23 -0.92 -8.61
N ARG A 158 9.54 -1.14 -7.33
CA ARG A 158 9.73 -2.44 -6.70
C ARG A 158 8.67 -2.68 -5.63
N HIS A 159 8.16 -3.91 -5.57
CA HIS A 159 7.27 -4.35 -4.50
C HIS A 159 7.49 -5.82 -4.17
N VAL A 160 7.43 -6.17 -2.89
CA VAL A 160 7.56 -7.54 -2.41
C VAL A 160 6.21 -8.01 -1.90
N LEU A 161 5.71 -9.12 -2.44
CA LEU A 161 4.63 -9.87 -1.81
C LEU A 161 5.24 -11.00 -0.98
N MET A 162 5.10 -10.93 0.34
CA MET A 162 5.44 -12.01 1.26
C MET A 162 4.17 -12.73 1.70
N PHE A 163 4.23 -14.06 1.76
CA PHE A 163 3.13 -14.85 2.28
C PHE A 163 3.57 -16.06 3.08
N THR A 164 2.75 -16.46 4.05
CA THR A 164 3.06 -17.52 5.01
C THR A 164 1.78 -18.18 5.55
N SER A 165 1.91 -19.39 6.09
CA SER A 165 0.88 -20.04 6.91
C SER A 165 1.00 -19.70 8.41
N LYS A 166 2.01 -18.94 8.81
CA LYS A 166 2.22 -18.54 10.21
C LYS A 166 1.30 -17.40 10.62
N LEU A 167 0.83 -17.44 11.86
CA LEU A 167 0.13 -16.32 12.46
C LEU A 167 1.06 -15.11 12.56
N THR A 168 0.68 -14.02 11.90
CA THR A 168 1.38 -12.74 11.96
C THR A 168 0.59 -11.76 12.84
N LYS A 169 1.28 -10.77 13.40
CA LYS A 169 0.66 -9.79 14.30
C LYS A 169 -0.45 -9.01 13.57
N PRO A 170 -1.71 -9.03 14.05
CA PRO A 170 -2.75 -8.18 13.50
C PRO A 170 -2.42 -6.69 13.67
N SER A 171 -2.81 -5.85 12.71
CA SER A 171 -2.63 -4.39 12.81
C SER A 171 -3.36 -3.78 14.02
N MET A 172 -4.49 -4.36 14.41
CA MET A 172 -5.28 -3.95 15.57
C MET A 172 -4.74 -4.46 16.91
N TRP A 173 -3.63 -5.22 16.93
CA TRP A 173 -3.01 -5.68 18.17
C TRP A 173 -2.36 -4.51 18.92
N MET A 174 -3.02 -4.04 19.99
CA MET A 174 -2.54 -2.92 20.79
C MET A 174 -1.59 -3.43 21.87
N GLU A 175 -0.29 -3.35 21.58
CA GLU A 175 0.77 -3.78 22.50
C GLU A 175 0.74 -3.00 23.83
N SER A 176 0.23 -1.77 23.83
CA SER A 176 -0.01 -1.00 25.06
C SER A 176 -0.97 -1.68 26.04
N PHE A 177 -1.89 -2.52 25.55
CA PHE A 177 -2.91 -3.19 26.37
C PHE A 177 -2.62 -4.69 26.55
N LEU A 178 -2.25 -5.38 25.47
CA LEU A 178 -2.01 -6.83 25.42
C LEU A 178 -0.54 -7.22 25.63
N GLY A 179 0.38 -6.24 25.59
CA GLY A 179 1.82 -6.46 25.57
C GLY A 179 2.31 -6.97 24.21
N TYR A 180 3.58 -7.39 24.15
CA TYR A 180 4.17 -7.95 22.93
C TYR A 180 3.31 -9.09 22.37
N PHE A 181 3.21 -9.15 21.05
CA PHE A 181 2.46 -10.19 20.35
C PHE A 181 3.13 -11.57 20.46
N SER A 182 2.34 -12.59 20.77
CA SER A 182 2.71 -13.99 20.57
C SER A 182 1.48 -14.80 20.21
N GLU A 183 1.66 -15.90 19.48
CA GLU A 183 0.56 -16.79 19.10
C GLU A 183 -0.21 -17.31 20.31
N ALA A 184 0.50 -17.70 21.38
CA ALA A 184 -0.13 -18.14 22.62
C ALA A 184 -1.05 -17.06 23.23
N LYS A 185 -0.63 -15.79 23.23
CA LYS A 185 -1.47 -14.69 23.74
C LYS A 185 -2.64 -14.39 22.83
N PHE A 186 -2.44 -14.45 21.52
CA PHE A 186 -3.49 -14.21 20.54
C PHE A 186 -4.59 -15.27 20.66
N ASN A 187 -4.20 -16.54 20.69
CA ASN A 187 -5.13 -17.66 20.85
C ASN A 187 -5.86 -17.58 22.19
N PHE A 188 -5.17 -17.28 23.28
CA PHE A 188 -5.78 -17.09 24.59
C PHE A 188 -6.79 -15.95 24.61
N PHE A 189 -6.44 -14.77 24.06
CA PHE A 189 -7.36 -13.64 24.01
C PHE A 189 -8.61 -13.97 23.18
N ASN A 190 -8.43 -14.61 22.03
CA ASN A 190 -9.54 -15.01 21.16
C ASN A 190 -10.48 -15.99 21.85
N GLN A 191 -9.93 -16.99 22.52
CA GLN A 191 -10.68 -17.97 23.30
C GLN A 191 -11.51 -17.30 24.41
N GLU A 192 -10.89 -16.44 25.22
CA GLU A 192 -11.57 -15.78 26.35
C GLU A 192 -12.60 -14.74 25.89
N MET A 193 -12.35 -14.08 24.76
CA MET A 193 -13.18 -12.98 24.26
C MET A 193 -14.23 -13.43 23.25
N GLY A 194 -14.19 -14.68 22.79
CA GLY A 194 -15.09 -15.23 21.79
C GLY A 194 -14.89 -14.63 20.40
N PHE A 195 -13.63 -14.44 19.99
CA PHE A 195 -13.27 -13.99 18.65
C PHE A 195 -12.61 -15.11 17.85
N GLU A 196 -12.83 -15.10 16.55
CA GLU A 196 -12.08 -15.92 15.60
C GLU A 196 -10.85 -15.15 15.11
N ALA A 197 -9.83 -15.88 14.62
CA ALA A 197 -8.63 -15.23 14.07
C ALA A 197 -8.96 -14.28 12.91
N THR A 198 -9.97 -14.63 12.11
CA THR A 198 -10.48 -13.84 10.98
C THR A 198 -11.07 -12.49 11.39
N ASP A 199 -11.62 -12.38 12.60
CA ASP A 199 -12.29 -11.16 13.07
C ASP A 199 -11.33 -9.97 13.14
N TRP A 200 -10.07 -10.24 13.45
CA TRP A 200 -9.00 -9.24 13.50
C TRP A 200 -8.64 -8.62 12.15
N PHE A 201 -9.19 -9.17 11.08
CA PHE A 201 -8.94 -8.75 9.70
C PHE A 201 -10.21 -8.41 8.94
N SER A 202 -11.35 -8.49 9.61
CA SER A 202 -12.63 -8.10 9.02
C SER A 202 -12.60 -6.63 8.62
N SER A 203 -13.24 -6.30 7.50
CA SER A 203 -13.52 -4.91 7.12
C SER A 203 -14.68 -4.31 7.93
N ASP A 204 -15.45 -5.15 8.64
CA ASP A 204 -16.60 -4.78 9.46
C ASP A 204 -16.21 -3.86 10.62
N ASN A 205 -16.81 -2.68 10.66
CA ASN A 205 -16.53 -1.68 11.68
C ASN A 205 -17.06 -2.07 13.07
N GLU A 206 -18.11 -2.87 13.16
CA GLU A 206 -18.65 -3.37 14.43
C GLU A 206 -17.69 -4.37 15.07
N ILE A 207 -17.16 -5.30 14.27
CA ILE A 207 -16.16 -6.28 14.72
C ILE A 207 -14.88 -5.55 15.16
N LYS A 208 -14.38 -4.61 14.36
CA LYS A 208 -13.21 -3.78 14.72
C LYS A 208 -13.41 -3.02 16.03
N SER A 209 -14.59 -2.40 16.20
CA SER A 209 -14.93 -1.66 17.42
C SER A 209 -14.99 -2.59 18.63
N SER A 210 -15.61 -3.77 18.48
CA SER A 210 -15.70 -4.78 19.53
C SER A 210 -14.31 -5.23 20.01
N ILE A 211 -13.42 -5.59 19.08
CA ILE A 211 -12.03 -5.98 19.39
C ILE A 211 -11.30 -4.84 20.11
N CYS A 212 -11.42 -3.60 19.60
CA CYS A 212 -10.78 -2.42 20.21
C CYS A 212 -11.27 -2.20 21.65
N ASN A 213 -12.59 -2.24 21.87
CA ASN A 213 -13.20 -2.05 23.19
C ASN A 213 -12.71 -3.10 24.19
N LYS A 214 -12.70 -4.39 23.82
CA LYS A 214 -12.26 -5.47 24.72
C LYS A 214 -10.78 -5.34 25.10
N GLN A 215 -9.93 -4.89 24.18
CA GLN A 215 -8.53 -4.60 24.50
C GLN A 215 -8.41 -3.46 25.53
N THR A 216 -9.20 -2.38 25.39
CA THR A 216 -9.17 -1.26 26.35
C THR A 216 -9.71 -1.62 27.74
N ASP A 217 -10.68 -2.53 27.83
CA ASP A 217 -11.26 -2.93 29.10
C ASP A 217 -10.29 -3.74 29.98
N ILE A 218 -9.38 -4.51 29.38
CA ILE A 218 -8.28 -5.19 30.08
C ILE A 218 -7.40 -4.16 30.83
N LEU A 219 -7.14 -3.00 30.23
CA LEU A 219 -6.36 -1.95 30.89
C LEU A 219 -7.10 -1.39 32.10
N LYS A 220 -8.42 -1.13 31.97
CA LYS A 220 -9.24 -0.63 33.08
C LYS A 220 -9.27 -1.61 34.25
N MET A 221 -9.28 -2.92 33.98
CA MET A 221 -9.19 -3.95 35.01
C MET A 221 -7.82 -3.95 35.71
N LYS A 222 -6.71 -3.83 34.96
CA LYS A 222 -5.35 -3.74 35.52
C LYS A 222 -5.10 -2.49 36.38
N ILE A 223 -5.75 -1.37 36.06
CA ILE A 223 -5.66 -0.13 36.85
C ILE A 223 -6.44 -0.27 38.16
N LYS A 224 -7.61 -0.93 38.15
CA LYS A 224 -8.43 -1.14 39.35
C LYS A 224 -7.86 -2.18 40.32
N SER A 225 -6.94 -3.04 39.87
CA SER A 225 -6.29 -4.07 40.69
C SER A 225 -4.98 -3.60 41.35
N LYS A 226 -4.64 -2.31 41.25
CA LYS A 226 -3.51 -1.67 41.95
C LYS A 226 -4.05 -0.66 42.94
#